data_AF-A0A7X1M8K1-F1
#
_entry.id   AF-A0A7X1M8K1-F1
#
_cell.length_a   1.000
_cell.length_b   1.000
_cell.length_c   1.000
_cell.angle_alpha   90.00
_cell.angle_beta   90.00
_cell.angle_gamma   90.00
#
_symmetry.space_group_name_H-M   'P 1'
#
loop_
_entity.id
_entity.type
_entity.pdbx_description
1 polymer ?
#
loop_
_entity_poly.entity_id
_entity_poly.type
_entity_poly.pdbx_seq_one_letter_code
_entity_poly.pdbx_strand_id
1 'polypeptide(L)'
;MYSSASDRPRPLTGGFRLGVFDTSVLTSDITAALGRGRPSSILDGMRHGTLRGFIPHYVWAEVPRVLADRKREGGTFDLAKAEEMWWREYVPLLHVVSVSGLPMTAAADKLAQEDLSDVGILQLAGILAPVVLLAADPDLIRHDVAVRDWGAVRALLGKIGNAENGIQGSTTAVMGTGYAVVGTVRLARAHPVATGVLATAASIYAYRHRVRFAGNGRATLARFGAEALRVLGEPFVQHEVHVRRWREAERGTAGSDLLSQVARLLARAPEPMTRTDILAALPAPAHEPHRRQMDGLGRLLQRFPAFHQAAPGRWQVGRTNVQITAPPWA
;
A
#
# COMPACT_ATOMS: atom_id res chain seq x y z
N MET A 1 22.50 -12.74 5.33
CA MET A 1 22.57 -11.27 5.49
C MET A 1 21.17 -10.77 5.81
N TYR A 2 20.93 -10.35 7.06
CA TYR A 2 19.64 -9.75 7.45
C TYR A 2 19.58 -8.34 6.88
N SER A 3 18.73 -8.13 5.88
CA SER A 3 18.44 -6.79 5.38
C SER A 3 17.86 -5.95 6.52
N SER A 4 18.51 -4.83 6.81
CA SER A 4 18.15 -3.95 7.90
C SER A 4 16.71 -3.46 7.72
N ALA A 5 15.93 -3.38 8.80
CA ALA A 5 14.58 -2.83 8.76
C ALA A 5 14.52 -1.37 8.24
N SER A 6 15.67 -0.70 8.08
CA SER A 6 15.83 0.67 7.58
C SER A 6 15.79 0.84 6.05
N ASP A 7 15.87 -0.22 5.25
CA ASP A 7 15.88 -0.11 3.77
C ASP A 7 14.48 -0.21 3.12
N ARG A 8 13.41 -0.21 3.93
CA ARG A 8 12.05 -0.23 3.36
C ARG A 8 11.68 1.15 2.81
N PRO A 9 11.24 1.24 1.53
CA PRO A 9 10.81 2.50 0.95
C PRO A 9 9.63 3.06 1.74
N ARG A 10 9.76 4.31 2.18
CA ARG A 10 8.69 5.03 2.86
C ARG A 10 7.74 5.62 1.83
N PRO A 11 6.41 5.58 2.06
CA PRO A 11 5.43 6.16 1.14
C PRO A 11 5.68 7.67 1.03
N LEU A 12 5.75 8.16 -0.20
CA LEU A 12 6.08 9.55 -0.49
C LEU A 12 4.97 10.53 -0.06
N THR A 13 3.73 10.07 0.11
CA THR A 13 2.53 10.93 0.13
C THR A 13 1.55 10.69 1.29
N GLY A 14 1.99 10.07 2.39
CA GLY A 14 1.20 10.06 3.64
C GLY A 14 0.56 8.72 4.02
N GLY A 15 0.95 7.62 3.40
CA GLY A 15 0.61 6.27 3.84
C GLY A 15 0.63 5.25 2.70
N PHE A 16 0.64 3.96 3.04
CA PHE A 16 0.53 2.91 2.04
C PHE A 16 -0.91 2.80 1.54
N ARG A 17 -1.06 2.62 0.23
CA ARG A 17 -2.27 2.04 -0.34
C ARG A 17 -2.26 0.55 0.00
N LEU A 18 -3.38 0.00 0.44
CA LEU A 18 -3.47 -1.40 0.82
C LEU A 18 -4.08 -2.20 -0.33
N GLY A 19 -3.40 -3.26 -0.76
CA GLY A 19 -3.90 -4.21 -1.75
C GLY A 19 -3.91 -5.62 -1.18
N VAL A 20 -5.01 -6.33 -1.37
CA VAL A 20 -5.09 -7.79 -1.14
C VAL A 20 -5.07 -8.46 -2.50
N PHE A 21 -4.20 -9.45 -2.68
CA PHE A 21 -3.99 -10.10 -3.97
C PHE A 21 -4.38 -11.56 -3.92
N ASP A 22 -5.12 -11.98 -4.94
CA ASP A 22 -5.39 -13.38 -5.24
C ASP A 22 -4.29 -14.00 -6.13
N THR A 23 -4.21 -15.33 -6.12
CA THR A 23 -3.32 -16.16 -6.94
C THR A 23 -3.49 -15.84 -8.43
N SER A 24 -4.73 -15.69 -8.92
CA SER A 24 -5.01 -15.42 -10.33
C SER A 24 -4.41 -14.11 -10.83
N VAL A 25 -4.40 -13.07 -9.99
CA VAL A 25 -3.84 -11.75 -10.31
C VAL A 25 -2.32 -11.81 -10.28
N LEU A 26 -1.72 -12.38 -9.24
CA LEU A 26 -0.26 -12.45 -9.11
C LEU A 26 0.38 -13.25 -10.25
N THR A 27 -0.19 -14.40 -10.58
CA THR A 27 0.30 -15.24 -11.69
C THR A 27 0.17 -14.53 -13.03
N SER A 28 -0.93 -13.83 -13.29
CA SER A 28 -1.13 -13.04 -14.52
C SER A 28 -0.22 -11.82 -14.58
N ASP A 29 0.08 -11.22 -13.43
CA ASP A 29 0.95 -10.06 -13.33
C ASP A 29 2.42 -10.43 -13.58
N ILE A 30 2.88 -11.55 -13.01
CA ILE A 30 4.22 -12.12 -13.24
C ILE A 30 4.43 -12.46 -14.71
N THR A 31 3.52 -13.22 -15.33
CA THR A 31 3.67 -13.62 -16.73
C THR A 31 3.62 -12.42 -17.67
N ALA A 32 2.77 -11.43 -17.38
CA ALA A 32 2.75 -10.17 -18.14
C ALA A 32 3.99 -9.30 -17.92
N ALA A 33 4.60 -9.31 -16.73
CA ALA A 33 5.86 -8.61 -16.48
C ALA A 33 7.01 -9.23 -17.29
N LEU A 34 7.12 -10.57 -17.27
CA LEU A 34 8.09 -11.31 -18.08
C LEU A 34 7.92 -11.05 -19.57
N GLY A 35 6.69 -11.15 -20.09
CA GLY A 35 6.42 -10.91 -21.51
C GLY A 35 6.74 -9.47 -21.96
N ARG A 36 6.72 -8.51 -21.04
CA ARG A 36 7.08 -7.10 -21.33
C ARG A 36 8.55 -6.76 -21.04
N GLY A 37 9.30 -7.66 -20.42
CA GLY A 37 10.68 -7.40 -19.98
C GLY A 37 10.82 -6.25 -18.97
N ARG A 38 9.74 -5.88 -18.26
CA ARG A 38 9.75 -4.81 -17.26
C ARG A 38 8.84 -5.16 -16.08
N PRO A 39 9.14 -4.66 -14.88
CA PRO A 39 8.28 -4.82 -13.71
C PRO A 39 6.83 -4.39 -13.96
N SER A 40 5.90 -5.00 -13.25
CA SER A 40 4.51 -4.57 -13.24
C SER A 40 4.33 -3.35 -12.35
N SER A 41 3.22 -2.63 -12.54
CA SER A 41 2.83 -1.52 -11.65
C SER A 41 2.54 -1.96 -10.22
N ILE A 42 2.18 -3.23 -9.98
CA ILE A 42 2.03 -3.79 -8.63
C ILE A 42 3.41 -3.92 -7.99
N LEU A 43 4.35 -4.55 -8.70
CA LEU A 43 5.71 -4.76 -8.21
C LEU A 43 6.43 -3.42 -7.98
N ASP A 44 6.33 -2.49 -8.92
CA ASP A 44 6.89 -1.13 -8.77
C ASP A 44 6.23 -0.38 -7.62
N GLY A 45 4.90 -0.48 -7.48
CA GLY A 45 4.20 0.15 -6.37
C GLY A 45 4.70 -0.34 -5.01
N MET A 46 4.94 -1.64 -4.88
CA MET A 46 5.50 -2.22 -3.66
C MET A 46 6.98 -1.83 -3.45
N ARG A 47 7.78 -1.84 -4.51
CA ARG A 47 9.20 -1.43 -4.50
C ARG A 47 9.42 0.02 -4.14
N HIS A 48 8.48 0.89 -4.48
CA HIS A 48 8.56 2.31 -4.16
C HIS A 48 7.76 2.68 -2.89
N GLY A 49 7.19 1.69 -2.20
CA GLY A 49 6.46 1.90 -0.95
C GLY A 49 5.14 2.67 -1.13
N THR A 50 4.60 2.74 -2.35
CA THR A 50 3.33 3.41 -2.67
C THR A 50 2.13 2.47 -2.54
N LEU A 51 2.40 1.16 -2.50
CA LEU A 51 1.48 0.06 -2.28
C LEU A 51 2.06 -0.89 -1.23
N ARG A 52 1.21 -1.39 -0.33
CA ARG A 52 1.52 -2.52 0.55
C ARG A 52 0.60 -3.68 0.22
N GLY A 53 1.21 -4.78 -0.18
CA GLY A 53 0.53 -6.00 -0.59
C GLY A 53 0.34 -6.99 0.54
N PHE A 54 -0.87 -7.54 0.65
CA PHE A 54 -1.22 -8.63 1.55
C PHE A 54 -1.74 -9.81 0.76
N ILE A 55 -1.35 -11.00 1.18
CA ILE A 55 -1.86 -12.26 0.61
C ILE A 55 -2.19 -13.23 1.75
N PRO A 56 -3.24 -14.05 1.61
CA PRO A 56 -3.40 -15.23 2.45
C PRO A 56 -2.20 -16.17 2.29
N HIS A 57 -1.87 -16.89 3.36
CA HIS A 57 -0.78 -17.88 3.37
C HIS A 57 -0.93 -19.01 2.34
N TYR A 58 -2.15 -19.36 1.92
CA TYR A 58 -2.36 -20.36 0.87
C TYR A 58 -1.96 -19.81 -0.51
N VAL A 59 -2.28 -18.56 -0.83
CA VAL A 59 -1.86 -17.87 -2.07
C VAL A 59 -0.34 -17.90 -2.20
N TRP A 60 0.39 -17.71 -1.09
CA TRP A 60 1.85 -17.79 -1.07
C TRP A 60 2.38 -19.15 -1.58
N ALA A 61 1.69 -20.24 -1.23
CA ALA A 61 2.06 -21.60 -1.64
C ALA A 61 1.49 -22.00 -3.02
N GLU A 62 0.41 -21.34 -3.44
CA GLU A 62 -0.34 -21.69 -4.63
C GLU A 62 0.25 -21.09 -5.91
N VAL A 63 0.79 -19.85 -5.84
CA VAL A 63 1.34 -19.15 -7.01
C VAL A 63 2.34 -19.99 -7.83
N PRO A 64 3.38 -20.63 -7.24
CA PRO A 64 4.29 -21.47 -8.02
C PRO A 64 3.59 -22.65 -8.72
N ARG A 65 2.61 -23.27 -8.06
CA ARG A 65 1.86 -24.40 -8.63
C ARG A 65 1.04 -23.95 -9.84
N VAL A 66 0.33 -22.83 -9.71
CA VAL A 66 -0.48 -22.28 -10.80
C VAL A 66 0.40 -21.79 -11.97
N LEU A 67 1.60 -21.27 -11.71
CA LEU A 67 2.56 -20.97 -12.77
C LEU A 67 2.98 -22.25 -13.53
N ALA A 68 3.27 -23.34 -12.80
CA ALA A 68 3.60 -24.62 -13.42
C ALA A 68 2.42 -25.19 -14.23
N ASP A 69 1.19 -25.10 -13.71
CA ASP A 69 -0.03 -25.53 -14.40
C ASP A 69 -0.24 -24.76 -15.71
N ARG A 70 -0.21 -23.43 -15.65
CA ARG A 70 -0.30 -22.56 -16.85
C ARG A 70 0.79 -22.86 -17.86
N LYS A 71 1.99 -23.23 -17.41
CA LYS A 71 3.07 -23.63 -18.32
C LYS A 71 2.73 -24.94 -19.03
N ARG A 72 2.21 -25.94 -18.31
CA ARG A 72 1.77 -27.22 -18.88
C ARG A 72 0.60 -27.06 -19.86
N GLU A 73 -0.29 -26.10 -19.60
CA GLU A 73 -1.44 -25.76 -20.46
C GLU A 73 -1.06 -24.97 -21.73
N GLY A 74 0.23 -24.75 -21.99
CA GLY A 74 0.71 -24.10 -23.22
C GLY A 74 1.17 -22.65 -23.05
N GLY A 75 1.35 -22.18 -21.82
CA GLY A 75 1.90 -20.85 -21.54
C GLY A 75 3.26 -20.58 -22.22
N THR A 76 3.38 -19.44 -22.89
CA THR A 76 4.55 -19.05 -23.69
C THR A 76 5.69 -18.43 -22.87
N PHE A 77 5.54 -18.30 -21.54
CA PHE A 77 6.54 -17.72 -20.64
C PHE A 77 7.58 -18.74 -20.17
N ASP A 78 8.71 -18.24 -19.67
CA ASP A 78 9.75 -19.04 -19.01
C ASP A 78 9.36 -19.30 -17.54
N LEU A 79 9.11 -20.55 -17.19
CA LEU A 79 8.66 -20.93 -15.84
C LEU A 79 9.73 -20.66 -14.79
N ALA A 80 11.00 -20.95 -15.08
CA ALA A 80 12.09 -20.75 -14.12
C ALA A 80 12.24 -19.26 -13.79
N LYS A 81 12.16 -18.39 -14.79
CA LYS A 81 12.17 -16.94 -14.58
C LYS A 81 10.92 -16.44 -13.84
N ALA A 82 9.77 -17.08 -14.05
CA ALA A 82 8.53 -16.72 -13.34
C ALA A 82 8.62 -17.06 -11.85
N GLU A 83 9.13 -18.25 -11.52
CA GLU A 83 9.38 -18.65 -10.13
C GLU A 83 10.47 -17.81 -9.49
N GLU A 84 11.54 -17.50 -10.23
CA GLU A 84 12.60 -16.61 -9.76
C GLU A 84 12.02 -15.22 -9.40
N MET A 85 11.24 -14.61 -10.29
CA MET A 85 10.58 -13.34 -10.06
C MET A 85 9.65 -13.40 -8.83
N TRP A 86 8.86 -14.47 -8.69
CA TRP A 86 8.01 -14.69 -7.53
C TRP A 86 8.82 -14.67 -6.22
N TRP A 87 9.84 -15.52 -6.12
CA TRP A 87 10.60 -15.70 -4.88
C TRP A 87 11.54 -14.53 -4.56
N ARG A 88 12.17 -13.94 -5.58
CA ARG A 88 13.18 -12.88 -5.41
C ARG A 88 12.58 -11.48 -5.38
N GLU A 89 11.48 -11.25 -6.10
CA GLU A 89 10.93 -9.90 -6.27
C GLU A 89 9.61 -9.69 -5.55
N TYR A 90 8.67 -10.63 -5.61
CA TYR A 90 7.33 -10.47 -4.99
C TYR A 90 7.32 -10.85 -3.51
N VAL A 91 7.74 -12.07 -3.15
CA VAL A 91 7.67 -12.61 -1.79
C VAL A 91 8.35 -11.71 -0.73
N PRO A 92 9.50 -11.06 -0.99
CA PRO A 92 10.12 -10.16 -0.02
C PRO A 92 9.28 -8.91 0.28
N LEU A 93 8.43 -8.49 -0.66
CA LEU A 93 7.63 -7.27 -0.57
C LEU A 93 6.18 -7.52 -0.09
N LEU A 94 5.71 -8.76 -0.16
CA LEU A 94 4.36 -9.15 0.28
C LEU A 94 4.31 -9.47 1.78
N HIS A 95 3.17 -9.14 2.39
CA HIS A 95 2.80 -9.57 3.72
C HIS A 95 1.94 -10.84 3.63
N VAL A 96 2.52 -11.97 4.03
CA VAL A 96 1.84 -13.27 4.06
C VAL A 96 1.05 -13.39 5.36
N VAL A 97 -0.28 -13.47 5.26
CA VAL A 97 -1.19 -13.44 6.41
C VAL A 97 -1.84 -14.81 6.62
N SER A 98 -1.76 -15.34 7.84
CA SER A 98 -2.58 -16.48 8.22
C SER A 98 -4.01 -16.01 8.45
N VAL A 99 -4.95 -16.63 7.74
CA VAL A 99 -6.39 -16.30 7.81
C VAL A 99 -7.14 -17.21 8.78
N SER A 100 -6.44 -18.17 9.39
CA SER A 100 -7.01 -19.11 10.34
C SER A 100 -7.59 -18.39 11.56
N GLY A 101 -8.86 -18.67 11.86
CA GLY A 101 -9.56 -18.11 13.00
C GLY A 101 -9.99 -16.65 12.84
N LEU A 102 -9.81 -16.03 11.68
CA LEU A 102 -10.40 -14.72 11.39
C LEU A 102 -11.94 -14.81 11.40
N PRO A 103 -12.64 -13.72 11.80
CA PRO A 103 -14.09 -13.74 11.85
C PRO A 103 -14.68 -13.84 10.44
N MET A 104 -15.86 -14.46 10.34
CA MET A 104 -16.65 -14.37 9.11
C MET A 104 -17.13 -12.95 8.88
N THR A 105 -17.06 -12.57 7.61
CA THR A 105 -17.66 -11.34 7.11
C THR A 105 -18.97 -11.72 6.43
N ALA A 106 -19.94 -10.81 6.36
CA ALA A 106 -21.18 -11.06 5.64
C ALA A 106 -20.96 -11.40 4.15
N ALA A 107 -19.85 -10.95 3.56
CA ALA A 107 -19.44 -11.33 2.22
C ALA A 107 -18.88 -12.76 2.17
N ALA A 108 -18.00 -13.11 3.12
CA ALA A 108 -17.45 -14.45 3.26
C ALA A 108 -18.53 -15.49 3.57
N ASP A 109 -19.52 -15.18 4.40
CA ASP A 109 -20.64 -16.08 4.71
C ASP A 109 -21.50 -16.40 3.48
N LYS A 110 -21.68 -15.44 2.58
CA LYS A 110 -22.42 -15.65 1.32
C LYS A 110 -21.62 -16.53 0.35
N LEU A 111 -20.33 -16.23 0.18
CA LEU A 111 -19.44 -16.96 -0.73
C LEU A 111 -19.06 -18.35 -0.22
N ALA A 112 -19.02 -18.57 1.11
CA ALA A 112 -18.77 -19.88 1.70
C ALA A 112 -19.78 -20.96 1.27
N GLN A 113 -20.96 -20.57 0.78
CA GLN A 113 -21.97 -21.48 0.24
C GLN A 113 -21.67 -21.90 -1.21
N GLU A 114 -20.83 -21.13 -1.92
CA GLU A 114 -20.50 -21.32 -3.34
C GLU A 114 -19.09 -21.88 -3.51
N ASP A 115 -18.09 -21.25 -2.89
CA ASP A 115 -16.71 -21.71 -2.85
C ASP A 115 -16.01 -21.38 -1.52
N LEU A 116 -15.50 -22.42 -0.85
CA LEU A 116 -14.77 -22.29 0.41
C LEU A 116 -13.34 -21.76 0.21
N SER A 117 -12.78 -21.86 -0.99
CA SER A 117 -11.40 -21.45 -1.29
C SER A 117 -11.20 -19.93 -1.14
N ASP A 118 -12.24 -19.16 -1.41
CA ASP A 118 -12.26 -17.69 -1.37
C ASP A 118 -12.58 -17.10 0.00
N VAL A 119 -13.06 -17.91 0.95
CA VAL A 119 -13.45 -17.45 2.28
C VAL A 119 -12.28 -16.76 2.98
N GLY A 120 -11.07 -17.31 2.85
CA GLY A 120 -9.87 -16.77 3.49
C GLY A 120 -9.49 -15.36 3.03
N ILE A 121 -9.53 -15.12 1.73
CA ILE A 121 -9.17 -13.81 1.16
C ILE A 121 -10.23 -12.75 1.52
N LEU A 122 -11.50 -13.14 1.63
CA LEU A 122 -12.60 -12.28 2.06
C LEU A 122 -12.51 -11.91 3.54
N GLN A 123 -12.11 -12.84 4.41
CA GLN A 123 -11.83 -12.55 5.82
C GLN A 123 -10.71 -11.53 5.97
N LEU A 124 -9.61 -11.74 5.22
CA LEU A 124 -8.48 -10.82 5.21
C LEU A 124 -8.89 -9.43 4.72
N ALA A 125 -9.63 -9.36 3.60
CA ALA A 125 -10.14 -8.11 3.08
C ALA A 125 -11.05 -7.41 4.09
N GLY A 126 -11.90 -8.16 4.82
CA GLY A 126 -12.79 -7.63 5.85
C GLY A 126 -12.07 -6.93 6.99
N ILE A 127 -11.05 -7.56 7.58
CA ILE A 127 -10.32 -6.94 8.70
C ILE A 127 -9.44 -5.75 8.26
N LEU A 128 -9.09 -5.67 6.96
CA LEU A 128 -8.32 -4.58 6.39
C LEU A 128 -9.18 -3.46 5.77
N ALA A 129 -10.48 -3.71 5.56
CA ALA A 129 -11.39 -2.82 4.86
C ALA A 129 -11.43 -1.40 5.48
N PRO A 130 -11.45 -0.32 4.68
CA PRO A 130 -11.51 -0.31 3.22
C PRO A 130 -10.17 -0.71 2.58
N VAL A 131 -10.24 -1.61 1.59
CA VAL A 131 -9.07 -2.16 0.90
C VAL A 131 -9.40 -2.50 -0.55
N VAL A 132 -8.40 -2.49 -1.44
CA VAL A 132 -8.57 -2.96 -2.82
C VAL A 132 -8.26 -4.45 -2.87
N LEU A 133 -9.28 -5.27 -3.15
CA LEU A 133 -9.11 -6.69 -3.45
C LEU A 133 -8.96 -6.87 -4.96
N LEU A 134 -7.78 -7.31 -5.39
CA LEU A 134 -7.50 -7.66 -6.78
C LEU A 134 -7.62 -9.18 -6.93
N ALA A 135 -8.71 -9.60 -7.58
CA ALA A 135 -8.95 -10.97 -8.00
C ALA A 135 -9.49 -10.99 -9.44
N ALA A 136 -9.23 -12.07 -10.18
CA ALA A 136 -9.85 -12.30 -11.48
C ALA A 136 -11.09 -13.20 -11.38
N ASP A 137 -11.42 -13.69 -10.18
CA ASP A 137 -12.55 -14.57 -9.93
C ASP A 137 -13.90 -13.89 -10.24
N PRO A 138 -14.74 -14.46 -11.13
CA PRO A 138 -16.05 -13.89 -11.47
C PRO A 138 -17.01 -13.77 -10.30
N ASP A 139 -16.98 -14.68 -9.33
CA ASP A 139 -17.89 -14.72 -8.19
C ASP A 139 -17.50 -13.62 -7.18
N LEU A 140 -16.20 -13.44 -6.91
CA LEU A 140 -15.72 -12.31 -6.11
C LEU A 140 -16.09 -10.95 -6.72
N ILE A 141 -16.10 -10.87 -8.06
CA ILE A 141 -16.52 -9.68 -8.81
C ILE A 141 -18.05 -9.50 -8.77
N ARG A 142 -18.81 -10.59 -8.91
CA ARG A 142 -20.28 -10.60 -8.89
C ARG A 142 -20.83 -10.06 -7.57
N HIS A 143 -20.18 -10.39 -6.45
CA HIS A 143 -20.56 -9.93 -5.13
C HIS A 143 -20.00 -8.54 -4.75
N ASP A 144 -19.40 -7.81 -5.70
CA ASP A 144 -18.78 -6.48 -5.53
C ASP A 144 -17.72 -6.44 -4.41
N VAL A 145 -17.03 -7.55 -4.20
CA VAL A 145 -15.95 -7.64 -3.20
C VAL A 145 -14.59 -7.41 -3.85
N ALA A 146 -14.37 -7.98 -5.04
CA ALA A 146 -13.19 -7.71 -5.87
C ALA A 146 -13.48 -6.65 -6.93
N VAL A 147 -12.42 -5.97 -7.39
CA VAL A 147 -12.58 -4.96 -8.44
C VAL A 147 -12.83 -5.61 -9.80
N ARG A 148 -13.93 -5.21 -10.46
CA ARG A 148 -14.33 -5.65 -11.81
C ARG A 148 -13.22 -5.56 -12.88
N ASP A 149 -12.46 -4.47 -12.89
CA ASP A 149 -11.36 -4.26 -13.83
C ASP A 149 -10.05 -4.06 -13.08
N TRP A 150 -9.55 -5.17 -12.52
CA TRP A 150 -8.28 -5.17 -11.79
C TRP A 150 -7.11 -4.71 -12.69
N GLY A 151 -7.21 -4.91 -14.01
CA GLY A 151 -6.20 -4.46 -14.98
C GLY A 151 -6.10 -2.93 -15.04
N ALA A 152 -7.24 -2.23 -15.11
CA ALA A 152 -7.29 -0.77 -15.03
C ALA A 152 -6.85 -0.24 -13.66
N VAL A 153 -7.25 -0.89 -12.57
CA VAL A 153 -6.83 -0.50 -11.21
C VAL A 153 -5.33 -0.69 -11.01
N ARG A 154 -4.76 -1.80 -11.51
CA ARG A 154 -3.31 -1.98 -11.56
C ARG A 154 -2.64 -0.84 -12.33
N ALA A 155 -3.17 -0.46 -13.48
CA ALA A 155 -2.58 0.62 -14.28
C ALA A 155 -2.60 1.98 -13.54
N LEU A 156 -3.56 2.20 -12.62
CA LEU A 156 -3.55 3.38 -11.75
C LEU A 156 -2.31 3.44 -10.87
N LEU A 157 -1.81 2.31 -10.35
CA LEU A 157 -0.59 2.29 -9.52
C LEU A 157 0.62 2.84 -10.29
N GLY A 158 0.75 2.49 -11.57
CA GLY A 158 1.82 3.02 -12.43
C GLY A 158 1.67 4.52 -12.66
N LYS A 159 0.44 5.00 -12.91
CA LYS A 159 0.16 6.43 -13.10
C LYS A 159 0.42 7.24 -11.82
N ILE A 160 0.03 6.70 -10.67
CA ILE A 160 0.31 7.27 -9.36
C ILE A 160 1.82 7.37 -9.13
N GLY A 161 2.56 6.27 -9.34
CA GLY A 161 4.01 6.26 -9.17
C GLY A 161 4.71 7.29 -10.07
N ASN A 162 4.29 7.38 -11.34
CA ASN A 162 4.82 8.39 -12.26
C ASN A 162 4.51 9.83 -11.80
N ALA A 163 3.31 10.09 -11.30
CA ALA A 163 2.94 11.39 -10.76
C ALA A 163 3.74 11.73 -9.50
N GLU A 164 3.93 10.78 -8.58
CA GLU A 164 4.75 10.94 -7.37
C GLU A 164 6.23 11.23 -7.71
N ASN A 165 6.79 10.53 -8.68
CA ASN A 165 8.14 10.79 -9.19
C ASN A 165 8.26 12.18 -9.84
N GLY A 166 7.25 12.59 -10.60
CA GLY A 166 7.15 13.94 -11.18
C GLY A 166 7.17 15.03 -10.10
N ILE A 167 6.40 14.85 -9.02
CA ILE A 167 6.40 15.77 -7.87
C ILE A 167 7.79 15.86 -7.22
N GLN A 168 8.50 14.74 -7.04
CA GLN A 168 9.85 14.75 -6.47
C GLN A 168 10.88 15.46 -7.35
N GLY A 169 10.90 15.14 -8.65
CA GLY A 169 11.82 15.76 -9.61
C GLY A 169 11.62 17.27 -9.67
N SER A 170 10.37 17.70 -9.76
CA SER A 170 9.96 19.11 -9.75
C SER A 170 10.33 19.83 -8.45
N THR A 171 10.11 19.19 -7.29
CA THR A 171 10.47 19.77 -5.98
C THR A 171 11.98 20.00 -5.87
N THR A 172 12.79 19.08 -6.39
CA THR A 172 14.26 19.18 -6.38
C THR A 172 14.74 20.33 -7.28
N ALA A 173 14.12 20.53 -8.45
CA ALA A 173 14.46 21.61 -9.38
C ALA A 173 14.14 23.01 -8.83
N VAL A 174 12.99 23.16 -8.14
CA VAL A 174 12.61 24.43 -7.48
C VAL A 174 13.55 24.76 -6.30
N MET A 175 14.11 23.76 -5.63
CA MET A 175 15.11 23.97 -4.57
C MET A 175 16.50 24.32 -5.11
N GLY A 176 16.90 23.75 -6.26
CA GLY A 176 18.19 24.02 -6.90
C GLY A 176 18.35 25.45 -7.44
N THR A 177 17.25 26.19 -7.61
CA THR A 177 17.24 27.57 -8.13
C THR A 177 17.40 28.66 -7.06
N GLY A 178 17.76 28.30 -5.81
CA GLY A 178 18.38 29.23 -4.86
C GLY A 178 17.47 29.98 -3.88
N TYR A 179 16.23 29.54 -3.65
CA TYR A 179 15.26 30.25 -2.77
C TYR A 179 14.99 29.58 -1.40
N ALA A 180 15.85 28.67 -0.92
CA ALA A 180 15.56 27.89 0.29
C ALA A 180 15.91 28.62 1.61
N VAL A 181 14.91 28.98 2.41
CA VAL A 181 15.04 29.17 3.86
C VAL A 181 15.32 27.80 4.49
N VAL A 182 16.48 27.65 5.12
CA VAL A 182 17.08 26.38 5.62
C VAL A 182 16.13 25.47 6.43
N GLY A 183 15.06 26.00 7.03
CA GLY A 183 14.05 25.22 7.76
C GLY A 183 13.12 24.35 6.90
N THR A 184 12.84 24.73 5.64
CA THR A 184 11.90 23.99 4.78
C THR A 184 12.49 22.71 4.20
N VAL A 185 13.81 22.60 4.09
CA VAL A 185 14.53 21.45 3.52
C VAL A 185 14.32 20.16 4.34
N ARG A 186 14.27 20.29 5.67
CA ARG A 186 14.04 19.16 6.57
C ARG A 186 12.59 18.67 6.52
N LEU A 187 11.65 19.60 6.38
CA LEU A 187 10.21 19.31 6.24
C LEU A 187 9.87 18.72 4.86
N ALA A 188 10.51 19.21 3.79
CA ALA A 188 10.30 18.74 2.42
C ALA A 188 10.81 17.32 2.19
N ARG A 189 11.93 16.95 2.83
CA ARG A 189 12.44 15.57 2.83
C ARG A 189 11.55 14.61 3.64
N ALA A 190 10.92 15.10 4.69
CA ALA A 190 10.02 14.29 5.52
C ALA A 190 8.61 14.16 4.91
N HIS A 191 8.12 15.22 4.26
CA HIS A 191 6.76 15.32 3.73
C HIS A 191 6.72 16.11 2.41
N PRO A 192 7.19 15.54 1.28
CA PRO A 192 7.33 16.26 0.02
C PRO A 192 5.99 16.74 -0.53
N VAL A 193 4.92 15.96 -0.37
CA VAL A 193 3.58 16.36 -0.79
C VAL A 193 2.97 17.41 0.12
N ALA A 194 3.08 17.28 1.45
CA ALA A 194 2.59 18.33 2.36
C ALA A 194 3.31 19.66 2.10
N THR A 195 4.59 19.60 1.76
CA THR A 195 5.38 20.79 1.39
C THR A 195 4.96 21.34 0.03
N GLY A 196 4.67 20.49 -0.96
CA GLY A 196 4.09 20.90 -2.25
C GLY A 196 2.69 21.51 -2.11
N VAL A 197 1.84 20.95 -1.24
CA VAL A 197 0.52 21.46 -0.89
C VAL A 197 0.63 22.80 -0.16
N LEU A 198 1.51 22.92 0.83
CA LEU A 198 1.76 24.18 1.54
C LEU A 198 2.34 25.24 0.62
N ALA A 199 3.26 24.88 -0.27
CA ALA A 199 3.81 25.80 -1.27
C ALA A 199 2.74 26.25 -2.26
N THR A 200 1.87 25.34 -2.70
CA THR A 200 0.74 25.65 -3.61
C THR A 200 -0.30 26.52 -2.90
N ALA A 201 -0.68 26.17 -1.67
CA ALA A 201 -1.62 26.94 -0.85
C ALA A 201 -1.06 28.33 -0.51
N ALA A 202 0.23 28.44 -0.16
CA ALA A 202 0.92 29.71 0.05
C ALA A 202 1.00 30.53 -1.25
N SER A 203 1.21 29.88 -2.40
CA SER A 203 1.21 30.54 -3.71
C SER A 203 -0.18 31.05 -4.09
N ILE A 204 -1.23 30.26 -3.88
CA ILE A 204 -2.62 30.66 -4.09
C ILE A 204 -3.01 31.80 -3.16
N TYR A 205 -2.62 31.72 -1.88
CA TYR A 205 -2.86 32.76 -0.88
C TYR A 205 -2.13 34.06 -1.25
N ALA A 206 -0.86 34.00 -1.61
CA ALA A 206 -0.07 35.15 -2.05
C ALA A 206 -0.64 35.78 -3.34
N TYR A 207 -1.11 34.96 -4.28
CA TYR A 207 -1.78 35.43 -5.48
C TYR A 207 -3.11 36.12 -5.18
N ARG A 208 -3.96 35.53 -4.33
CA ARG A 208 -5.25 36.12 -3.92
C ARG A 208 -5.08 37.42 -3.12
N HIS A 209 -4.08 37.47 -2.25
CA HIS A 209 -3.76 38.66 -1.45
C HIS A 209 -2.70 39.55 -2.09
N ARG A 210 -2.44 39.40 -3.40
CA ARG A 210 -1.43 40.18 -4.12
C ARG A 210 -1.55 41.67 -3.85
N VAL A 211 -2.77 42.21 -3.79
CA VAL A 211 -3.09 43.63 -3.55
C VAL A 211 -2.55 44.17 -2.21
N ARG A 212 -2.18 43.32 -1.25
CA ARG A 212 -1.60 43.71 0.05
C ARG A 212 -0.07 43.78 0.07
N PHE A 213 0.63 43.24 -0.93
CA PHE A 213 2.10 43.25 -0.98
C PHE A 213 2.64 44.37 -1.88
N ALA A 214 3.68 45.09 -1.45
CA ALA A 214 4.25 46.21 -2.20
C ALA A 214 5.34 45.80 -3.22
N GLY A 215 5.34 46.45 -4.39
CA GLY A 215 6.44 46.55 -5.36
C GLY A 215 7.10 45.22 -5.79
N ASN A 216 8.39 45.09 -5.47
CA ASN A 216 9.26 43.99 -5.93
C ASN A 216 8.87 42.62 -5.37
N GLY A 217 8.27 42.56 -4.17
CA GLY A 217 7.79 41.30 -3.58
C GLY A 217 6.65 40.66 -4.37
N ARG A 218 5.79 41.48 -4.99
CA ARG A 218 4.66 41.02 -5.83
C ARG A 218 5.12 40.28 -7.07
N ALA A 219 6.09 40.84 -7.78
CA ALA A 219 6.58 40.28 -9.04
C ALA A 219 7.33 38.96 -8.80
N THR A 220 8.13 38.88 -7.74
CA THR A 220 8.85 37.67 -7.34
C THR A 220 7.90 36.58 -6.86
N LEU A 221 6.92 36.89 -6.01
CA LEU A 221 5.90 35.92 -5.56
C LEU A 221 4.98 35.47 -6.70
N ALA A 222 4.60 36.35 -7.62
CA ALA A 222 3.76 35.98 -8.76
C ALA A 222 4.50 35.07 -9.75
N ARG A 223 5.79 35.35 -10.04
CA ARG A 223 6.63 34.49 -10.88
C ARG A 223 6.92 33.15 -10.21
N PHE A 224 7.23 33.17 -8.91
CA PHE A 224 7.43 31.95 -8.13
C PHE A 224 6.15 31.10 -8.09
N GLY A 225 5.00 31.72 -7.81
CA GLY A 225 3.71 31.03 -7.80
C GLY A 225 3.33 30.48 -9.17
N ALA A 226 3.57 31.23 -10.26
CA ALA A 226 3.30 30.77 -11.61
C ALA A 226 4.21 29.59 -12.02
N GLU A 227 5.51 29.66 -11.69
CA GLU A 227 6.46 28.60 -12.02
C GLU A 227 6.25 27.35 -11.14
N ALA A 228 5.97 27.53 -9.85
CA ALA A 228 5.57 26.44 -8.95
C ALA A 228 4.27 25.78 -9.41
N LEU A 229 3.27 26.56 -9.86
CA LEU A 229 2.03 26.02 -10.41
C LEU A 229 2.25 25.28 -11.73
N ARG A 230 3.14 25.79 -12.60
CA ARG A 230 3.50 25.15 -13.87
C ARG A 230 4.25 23.83 -13.67
N VAL A 231 5.14 23.79 -12.68
CA VAL A 231 6.08 22.70 -12.44
C VAL A 231 5.51 21.62 -11.49
N LEU A 232 4.64 22.00 -10.55
CA LEU A 232 4.02 21.08 -9.58
C LEU A 232 2.54 20.83 -9.83
N GLY A 233 1.84 21.72 -10.54
CA GLY A 233 0.38 21.68 -10.67
C GLY A 233 -0.12 20.44 -11.41
N GLU A 234 0.42 20.15 -12.60
CA GLU A 234 -0.03 19.01 -13.40
C GLU A 234 0.28 17.66 -12.73
N PRO A 235 1.50 17.37 -12.23
CA PRO A 235 1.77 16.13 -11.51
C PRO A 235 0.91 15.96 -10.25
N PHE A 236 0.65 17.05 -9.52
CA PHE A 236 -0.19 17.02 -8.33
C PHE A 236 -1.66 16.76 -8.65
N VAL A 237 -2.22 17.42 -9.68
CA VAL A 237 -3.60 17.18 -10.13
C VAL A 237 -3.77 15.74 -10.61
N GLN A 238 -2.82 15.22 -11.40
CA GLN A 238 -2.83 13.83 -11.82
C GLN A 238 -2.75 12.87 -10.63
N HIS A 239 -1.88 13.16 -9.66
CA HIS A 239 -1.77 12.39 -8.43
C HIS A 239 -3.11 12.31 -7.68
N GLU A 240 -3.76 13.45 -7.41
CA GLU A 240 -5.05 13.51 -6.72
C GLU A 240 -6.16 12.77 -7.49
N VAL A 241 -6.22 12.92 -8.81
CA VAL A 241 -7.20 12.20 -9.65
C VAL A 241 -6.99 10.70 -9.57
N HIS A 242 -5.75 10.23 -9.65
CA HIS A 242 -5.47 8.79 -9.61
C HIS A 242 -5.64 8.20 -8.20
N VAL A 243 -5.29 8.94 -7.15
CA VAL A 243 -5.57 8.56 -5.76
C VAL A 243 -7.06 8.47 -5.49
N ARG A 244 -7.86 9.41 -6.00
CA ARG A 244 -9.32 9.35 -5.87
C ARG A 244 -9.88 8.10 -6.54
N ARG A 245 -9.44 7.79 -7.76
CA ARG A 245 -9.85 6.56 -8.46
C ARG A 245 -9.43 5.27 -7.74
N TRP A 246 -8.29 5.29 -7.06
CA TRP A 246 -7.90 4.18 -6.19
C TRP A 246 -8.87 4.03 -5.01
N ARG A 247 -9.21 5.12 -4.32
CA ARG A 247 -10.18 5.11 -3.22
C ARG A 247 -11.58 4.66 -3.68
N GLU A 248 -12.00 5.05 -4.89
CA GLU A 248 -13.24 4.58 -5.51
C GLU A 248 -13.24 3.06 -5.78
N ALA A 249 -12.05 2.44 -5.89
CA ALA A 249 -11.88 1.00 -6.03
C ALA A 249 -11.75 0.25 -4.69
N GLU A 250 -11.59 0.95 -3.56
CA GLU A 250 -11.61 0.31 -2.25
C GLU A 250 -13.01 -0.27 -1.98
N ARG A 251 -13.04 -1.43 -1.33
CA ARG A 251 -14.25 -2.18 -0.99
C ARG A 251 -14.31 -2.50 0.49
N GLY A 252 -15.53 -2.80 0.94
CA GLY A 252 -15.85 -3.08 2.33
C GLY A 252 -15.98 -1.82 3.20
N THR A 253 -16.59 -1.99 4.36
CA THR A 253 -16.72 -0.95 5.39
C THR A 253 -15.69 -1.17 6.50
N ALA A 254 -15.17 -0.07 7.05
CA ALA A 254 -14.24 -0.14 8.17
C ALA A 254 -14.92 -0.75 9.39
N GLY A 255 -14.57 -2.00 9.73
CA GLY A 255 -15.03 -2.65 10.97
C GLY A 255 -14.64 -1.84 12.20
N SER A 256 -15.59 -1.62 13.11
CA SER A 256 -15.38 -0.86 14.36
C SER A 256 -14.87 -1.73 15.50
N ASP A 257 -14.76 -3.04 15.32
CA ASP A 257 -14.20 -3.95 16.32
C ASP A 257 -12.69 -3.77 16.49
N LEU A 258 -12.17 -4.15 17.66
CA LEU A 258 -10.75 -3.95 18.00
C LEU A 258 -9.81 -4.71 17.05
N LEU A 259 -10.20 -5.88 16.55
CA LEU A 259 -9.39 -6.68 15.63
C LEU A 259 -9.18 -5.92 14.32
N SER A 260 -10.27 -5.43 13.70
CA SER A 260 -10.22 -4.65 12.46
C SER A 260 -9.48 -3.33 12.64
N GLN A 261 -9.65 -2.64 13.77
CA GLN A 261 -8.91 -1.41 14.06
C GLN A 261 -7.40 -1.65 14.17
N VAL A 262 -6.97 -2.67 14.93
CA VAL A 262 -5.56 -3.03 15.09
C VAL A 262 -4.96 -3.51 13.77
N ALA A 263 -5.69 -4.34 13.01
CA ALA A 263 -5.26 -4.83 11.70
C ALA A 263 -4.99 -3.68 10.73
N ARG A 264 -5.92 -2.72 10.59
CA ARG A 264 -5.72 -1.55 9.74
C ARG A 264 -4.57 -0.65 10.18
N LEU A 265 -4.48 -0.40 11.49
CA LEU A 265 -3.41 0.42 12.05
C LEU A 265 -2.04 -0.18 11.70
N LEU A 266 -1.86 -1.46 12.00
CA LEU A 266 -0.62 -2.18 11.72
C LEU A 266 -0.35 -2.34 10.21
N ALA A 267 -1.39 -2.52 9.39
CA ALA A 267 -1.26 -2.59 7.94
C ALA A 267 -0.74 -1.27 7.37
N ARG A 268 -1.15 -0.12 7.92
CA ARG A 268 -0.71 1.22 7.49
C ARG A 268 0.59 1.67 8.16
N ALA A 269 1.02 1.01 9.23
CA ALA A 269 2.23 1.36 9.96
C ALA A 269 3.49 1.11 9.11
N PRO A 270 4.42 2.08 8.99
CA PRO A 270 5.66 1.89 8.23
C PRO A 270 6.56 0.81 8.84
N GLU A 271 6.52 0.66 10.16
CA GLU A 271 7.35 -0.28 10.92
C GLU A 271 6.48 -1.09 11.91
N PRO A 272 6.94 -2.29 12.31
CA PRO A 272 6.30 -3.04 13.39
C PRO A 272 6.18 -2.22 14.68
N MET A 273 4.99 -2.21 15.28
CA MET A 273 4.63 -1.34 16.41
C MET A 273 4.69 -2.10 17.74
N THR A 274 5.04 -1.42 18.82
CA THR A 274 4.88 -1.99 20.16
C THR A 274 3.42 -1.96 20.60
N ARG A 275 3.05 -2.75 21.63
CA ARG A 275 1.70 -2.68 22.20
C ARG A 275 1.34 -1.27 22.70
N THR A 276 2.32 -0.55 23.25
CA THR A 276 2.14 0.84 23.71
C THR A 276 1.84 1.77 22.53
N ASP A 277 2.59 1.66 21.44
CA ASP A 277 2.36 2.47 20.23
C ASP A 277 1.00 2.18 19.61
N ILE A 278 0.60 0.90 19.58
CA ILE A 278 -0.70 0.48 19.07
C ILE A 278 -1.80 1.13 19.90
N LEU A 279 -1.74 0.98 21.23
CA LEU A 279 -2.79 1.50 22.11
C LEU A 279 -2.87 3.04 22.07
N ALA A 280 -1.74 3.73 21.95
CA ALA A 280 -1.70 5.19 21.81
C ALA A 280 -2.28 5.70 20.49
N ALA A 281 -2.21 4.91 19.42
CA ALA A 281 -2.73 5.27 18.10
C ALA A 281 -4.20 4.83 17.87
N LEU A 282 -4.74 3.96 18.73
CA LEU A 282 -6.16 3.60 18.71
C LEU A 282 -7.03 4.74 19.29
N PRO A 283 -8.27 4.90 18.81
CA PRO A 283 -9.23 5.81 19.44
C PRO A 283 -9.39 5.47 20.92
N ALA A 284 -9.23 6.45 21.80
CA ALA A 284 -9.23 6.23 23.25
C ALA A 284 -10.57 5.62 23.71
N PRO A 285 -10.57 4.43 24.35
CA PRO A 285 -11.77 3.93 25.02
C PRO A 285 -12.00 4.80 26.26
N ALA A 286 -13.15 5.46 26.32
CA ALA A 286 -13.42 6.52 27.30
C ALA A 286 -13.36 6.09 28.79
N HIS A 287 -13.31 4.79 29.12
CA HIS A 287 -13.56 4.33 30.50
C HIS A 287 -12.77 3.08 31.00
N GLU A 288 -11.84 2.51 30.23
CA GLU A 288 -11.10 1.32 30.70
C GLU A 288 -9.72 1.66 31.33
N PRO A 289 -9.35 1.03 32.46
CA PRO A 289 -8.00 1.15 33.00
C PRO A 289 -6.93 0.69 32.01
N HIS A 290 -5.87 1.48 31.83
CA HIS A 290 -4.78 1.24 30.87
C HIS A 290 -4.22 -0.21 30.93
N ARG A 291 -4.05 -0.76 32.13
CA ARG A 291 -3.56 -2.15 32.31
C ARG A 291 -4.48 -3.18 31.65
N ARG A 292 -5.80 -3.03 31.78
CA ARG A 292 -6.78 -3.95 31.17
C ARG A 292 -6.75 -3.87 29.65
N GLN A 293 -6.59 -2.66 29.10
CA GLN A 293 -6.44 -2.44 27.66
C GLN A 293 -5.18 -3.12 27.12
N MET A 294 -4.04 -2.97 27.81
CA MET A 294 -2.77 -3.62 27.42
C MET A 294 -2.83 -5.15 27.45
N ASP A 295 -3.50 -5.71 28.45
CA ASP A 295 -3.71 -7.15 28.57
C ASP A 295 -4.67 -7.67 27.48
N GLY A 296 -5.76 -6.94 27.21
CA GLY A 296 -6.70 -7.24 26.14
C GLY A 296 -6.05 -7.21 24.76
N LEU A 297 -5.27 -6.18 24.47
CA LEU A 297 -4.50 -6.07 23.24
C LEU A 297 -3.47 -7.22 23.12
N GLY A 298 -2.78 -7.56 24.21
CA GLY A 298 -1.85 -8.69 24.23
C GLY A 298 -2.53 -10.02 23.87
N ARG A 299 -3.70 -10.30 24.46
CA ARG A 299 -4.48 -11.50 24.14
C ARG A 299 -4.95 -11.50 22.68
N LEU A 300 -5.39 -10.36 22.15
CA LEU A 300 -5.83 -10.23 20.76
C LEU A 300 -4.69 -10.53 19.78
N LEU A 301 -3.52 -9.92 19.99
CA LEU A 301 -2.34 -10.11 19.13
C LEU A 301 -1.84 -11.56 19.15
N GLN A 302 -1.99 -12.27 20.28
CA GLN A 302 -1.61 -13.68 20.40
C GLN A 302 -2.68 -14.64 19.87
N ARG A 303 -3.97 -14.26 19.96
CA ARG A 303 -5.10 -15.10 19.56
C ARG A 303 -5.18 -15.29 18.05
N PHE A 304 -4.89 -14.25 17.28
CA PHE A 304 -5.04 -14.29 15.82
C PHE A 304 -3.67 -14.43 15.14
N PRO A 305 -3.40 -15.55 14.46
CA PRO A 305 -2.15 -15.76 13.71
C PRO A 305 -1.88 -14.76 12.59
N ALA A 306 -2.89 -13.96 12.20
CA ALA A 306 -2.76 -12.82 11.30
C ALA A 306 -1.76 -11.77 11.83
N PHE A 307 -1.58 -11.66 13.15
CA PHE A 307 -0.60 -10.80 13.78
C PHE A 307 0.71 -11.54 14.02
N HIS A 308 1.80 -10.96 13.54
CA HIS A 308 3.13 -11.53 13.68
C HIS A 308 4.03 -10.61 14.50
N GLN A 309 4.72 -11.20 15.46
CA GLN A 309 5.77 -10.54 16.21
C GLN A 309 7.09 -10.58 15.42
N ALA A 310 7.37 -9.52 14.66
CA ALA A 310 8.56 -9.43 13.80
C ALA A 310 9.87 -9.22 14.59
N ALA A 311 9.77 -8.66 15.79
CA ALA A 311 10.86 -8.52 16.76
C ALA A 311 10.29 -8.57 18.18
N PRO A 312 11.10 -8.81 19.23
CA PRO A 312 10.61 -8.85 20.61
C PRO A 312 9.74 -7.63 20.96
N GLY A 313 8.47 -7.88 21.29
CA GLY A 313 7.49 -6.86 21.64
C GLY A 313 6.92 -6.02 20.48
N ARG A 314 7.38 -6.22 19.23
CA ARG A 314 6.94 -5.47 18.05
C ARG A 314 6.13 -6.31 17.07
N TRP A 315 4.96 -5.80 16.70
CA TRP A 315 3.93 -6.51 15.97
C TRP A 315 3.62 -5.86 14.62
N GLN A 316 3.28 -6.69 13.64
CA GLN A 316 2.80 -6.28 12.32
C GLN A 316 1.72 -7.26 11.83
N VAL A 317 1.00 -6.89 10.78
CA VAL A 317 0.09 -7.83 10.08
C VAL A 317 0.91 -8.66 9.09
N GLY A 318 0.76 -9.98 9.19
CA GLY A 318 1.44 -10.94 8.33
C GLY A 318 2.96 -11.01 8.53
N ARG A 319 3.57 -12.00 7.88
CA ARG A 319 5.01 -12.20 7.81
C ARG A 319 5.54 -11.63 6.50
N THR A 320 6.69 -10.97 6.56
CA THR A 320 7.41 -10.48 5.37
C THR A 320 8.62 -11.37 5.11
N ASN A 321 9.05 -11.46 3.86
CA ASN A 321 10.24 -12.23 3.47
C ASN A 321 10.17 -13.71 3.88
N VAL A 322 9.01 -14.33 3.65
CA VAL A 322 8.80 -15.77 3.89
C VAL A 322 9.43 -16.55 2.73
N GLN A 323 10.76 -16.69 2.76
CA GLN A 323 11.50 -17.49 1.80
C GLN A 323 11.54 -18.96 2.23
N ILE A 324 11.58 -19.86 1.24
CA ILE A 324 11.94 -21.25 1.46
C ILE A 324 13.48 -21.30 1.59
N THR A 325 13.99 -21.97 2.63
CA THR A 325 15.43 -22.10 2.92
C THR A 325 16.24 -22.79 1.81
N ALA A 326 15.57 -23.44 0.86
CA ALA A 326 16.14 -23.93 -0.38
C ALA A 326 15.17 -23.59 -1.52
N PRO A 327 15.53 -22.70 -2.46
CA PRO A 327 14.75 -22.55 -3.68
C PRO A 327 14.85 -23.83 -4.51
N PRO A 328 13.79 -24.27 -5.20
CA PRO A 328 13.85 -25.43 -6.10
C PRO A 328 14.76 -25.22 -7.32
N TRP A 329 15.32 -24.03 -7.50
CA TRP A 329 16.24 -23.65 -8.58
C TRP A 329 17.70 -23.50 -8.14
N ALA A 330 18.02 -23.80 -6.87
CA ALA A 330 19.39 -23.83 -6.36
C ALA A 330 20.13 -25.12 -6.74
#